data_AF-A0A954R6N2-F1
#
_entry.id   AF-A0A954R6N2-F1
#
_cell.length_a   1.000
_cell.length_b   1.000
_cell.length_c   1.000
_cell.angle_alpha   90.00
_cell.angle_beta   90.00
_cell.angle_gamma   90.00
#
_symmetry.space_group_name_H-M   'P 1'
#
loop_
_entity.id
_entity.type
_entity.pdbx_description
1 polymer ?
#
loop_
_entity_poly.entity_id
_entity_poly.type
_entity_poly.pdbx_seq_one_letter_code
_entity_poly.pdbx_strand_id
1 'polypeptide(L)' 'MLLRMFQEQMDLLASDPAGRDQWLSIGDQQPAQDIDRAELAAWSAVASGLMSFDETVMKR' A
#
# COMPACT_ATOMS: atom_id res chain seq x y z
N MET A 1 -14.62 2.53 -4.85
CA MET A 1 -14.11 2.27 -3.48
C MET A 1 -12.59 2.12 -3.48
N LEU A 2 -12.03 1.16 -4.23
CA LEU A 2 -10.56 0.96 -4.29
C LEU A 2 -9.77 2.16 -4.81
N LEU A 3 -10.26 2.83 -5.87
CA LEU A 3 -9.65 4.08 -6.39
C LEU A 3 -9.60 5.19 -5.33
N ARG A 4 -10.64 5.29 -4.50
CA ARG A 4 -10.69 6.27 -3.41
C ARG A 4 -9.69 5.92 -2.31
N MET A 5 -9.64 4.64 -1.92
CA MET A 5 -8.65 4.15 -0.96
C MET A 5 -7.22 4.41 -1.46
N PHE A 6 -6.95 4.12 -2.73
CA PHE A 6 -5.65 4.40 -3.35
C PHE A 6 -5.29 5.88 -3.24
N GLN A 7 -6.20 6.79 -3.62
CA GLN A 7 -5.97 8.23 -3.56
C GLN A 7 -5.67 8.68 -2.12
N GLU A 8 -6.46 8.21 -1.15
CA GLU A 8 -6.27 8.51 0.27
C GLU A 8 -4.91 8.01 0.80
N GLN A 9 -4.49 6.80 0.40
CA GLN A 9 -3.17 6.27 0.78
C GLN A 9 -2.03 6.99 0.08
N MET A 10 -2.20 7.38 -1.18
CA MET A 10 -1.22 8.17 -1.92
C MET A 10 -0.98 9.52 -1.24
N ASP A 11 -2.04 10.26 -0.93
CA ASP A 11 -1.92 11.59 -0.31
C ASP A 11 -1.29 11.49 1.09
N LEU A 12 -1.63 10.46 1.86
CA LEU A 12 -1.07 10.21 3.19
C LEU A 12 0.42 9.84 3.13
N LEU A 13 0.80 8.92 2.25
CA LEU A 13 2.19 8.42 2.18
C LEU A 13 3.11 9.37 1.39
N ALA A 14 2.56 10.24 0.55
CA ALA A 14 3.29 11.35 -0.05
C ALA A 14 3.64 12.43 0.99
N SER A 15 2.77 12.64 1.99
CA SER A 15 2.97 13.62 3.06
C SER A 15 3.73 13.06 4.28
N ASP A 16 3.87 11.74 4.40
CA ASP A 16 4.65 11.07 5.44
C ASP A 16 5.74 10.12 4.87
N PRO A 17 6.94 10.66 4.58
CA PRO A 17 8.05 9.85 4.07
C PRO A 17 8.53 8.76 5.04
N ALA A 18 8.40 8.98 6.35
CA ALA A 18 8.84 8.01 7.35
C ALA A 18 7.88 6.81 7.41
N GLY A 19 6.58 7.07 7.42
CA GLY A 19 5.55 6.03 7.33
C GLY A 19 5.63 5.25 6.02
N ARG A 20 5.85 5.94 4.90
CA ARG A 20 6.09 5.31 3.59
C ARG A 20 7.28 4.36 3.60
N ASP A 21 8.42 4.80 4.12
CA ASP A 21 9.63 4.00 4.13
C ASP A 21 9.52 2.82 5.10
N GLN A 22 8.83 3.00 6.23
CA GLN A 22 8.47 1.91 7.12
C GLN A 22 7.56 0.89 6.42
N TRP A 23 6.54 1.34 5.69
CA TRP A 23 5.62 0.47 4.97
C TRP A 23 6.34 -0.36 3.90
N LEU A 24 7.20 0.29 3.10
CA LEU A 24 8.00 -0.36 2.07
C LEU A 24 9.13 -1.25 2.63
N SER A 25 9.44 -1.16 3.92
CA SER A 25 10.37 -2.07 4.59
C SER A 25 9.74 -3.42 4.93
N ILE A 26 8.41 -3.54 4.84
CA ILE A 26 7.69 -4.78 5.12
C ILE A 26 7.80 -5.72 3.91
N GLY A 27 8.43 -6.87 4.11
CA GLY A 27 8.58 -7.93 3.10
C GLY A 27 10.04 -8.23 2.77
N ASP A 28 10.26 -9.32 2.01
CA ASP A 28 11.61 -9.82 1.70
C ASP A 28 12.21 -9.24 0.40
N GLN A 29 11.43 -8.46 -0.35
CA GLN A 29 11.84 -7.89 -1.63
C GLN A 29 12.09 -6.39 -1.49
N GLN A 30 13.20 -5.92 -2.08
CA GLN A 30 13.48 -4.50 -2.11
C GLN A 30 12.59 -3.79 -3.14
N PRO A 31 12.12 -2.56 -2.84
CA PRO A 31 11.41 -1.73 -3.80
C PRO A 31 12.21 -1.54 -5.10
N ALA A 32 11.53 -1.60 -6.23
CA ALA A 32 12.12 -1.24 -7.51
C ALA A 32 12.52 0.25 -7.48
N GLN A 33 13.70 0.58 -8.03
CA GLN A 33 14.27 1.93 -7.94
C GLN A 33 13.67 2.91 -8.96
N ASP A 34 12.98 2.39 -9.97
CA ASP A 34 12.37 3.13 -11.08
C ASP A 34 10.91 3.51 -10.82
N ILE A 35 10.35 3.14 -9.67
CA ILE A 35 8.96 3.41 -9.30
C ILE A 35 8.92 4.48 -8.21
N ASP A 36 7.93 5.39 -8.30
CA ASP A 36 7.67 6.34 -7.23
C ASP A 36 7.32 5.59 -5.93
N ARG A 37 8.02 5.92 -4.84
CA ARG A 37 7.91 5.19 -3.59
C ARG A 37 6.55 5.40 -2.93
N ALA A 38 5.92 6.57 -3.09
CA ALA A 38 4.60 6.82 -2.51
C ALA A 38 3.55 6.03 -3.27
N GLU A 39 3.66 5.97 -4.60
CA GLU A 39 2.81 5.15 -5.45
C GLU A 39 2.92 3.65 -5.11
N LEU A 40 4.14 3.14 -4.99
CA LEU A 40 4.37 1.75 -4.63
C LEU A 40 3.75 1.42 -3.25
N ALA A 41 3.91 2.30 -2.27
CA ALA A 41 3.37 2.11 -0.93
C ALA A 41 1.83 2.14 -0.94
N ALA A 42 1.23 3.07 -1.68
CA ALA A 42 -0.22 3.17 -1.84
C ALA A 42 -0.82 1.91 -2.50
N TRP A 43 -0.20 1.39 -3.56
CA TRP A 43 -0.63 0.13 -4.18
C TRP A 43 -0.50 -1.06 -3.23
N SER A 44 0.58 -1.11 -2.45
CA SER A 44 0.81 -2.16 -1.46
C SER A 44 -0.28 -2.14 -0.36
N ALA A 45 -0.72 -0.96 0.06
CA ALA A 45 -1.82 -0.79 1.01
C ALA A 45 -3.17 -1.26 0.43
N VAL A 46 -3.45 -0.92 -0.83
CA VAL A 46 -4.67 -1.40 -1.53
C VAL A 46 -4.67 -2.92 -1.65
N ALA A 47 -3.53 -3.53 -2.03
CA ALA A 47 -3.39 -4.99 -2.12
C ALA A 47 -3.61 -5.67 -0.76
N SER A 48 -3.06 -5.11 0.31
CA SER A 48 -3.27 -5.60 1.68
C SER A 48 -4.73 -5.52 2.10
N GLY A 49 -5.41 -4.43 1.75
CA GLY A 49 -6.85 -4.26 1.98
C GLY A 49 -7.70 -5.27 1.22
N LEU A 50 -7.35 -5.57 -0.04
CA LEU A 50 -8.02 -6.61 -0.84
C LEU A 50 -7.84 -8.00 -0.23
N MET A 51 -6.61 -8.36 0.19
CA MET A 51 -6.35 -9.63 0.85
C MET A 51 -7.12 -9.76 2.17
N SER A 52 -7.15 -8.68 2.96
CA SER A 52 -7.91 -8.65 4.22
C SER A 52 -9.41 -8.80 3.99
N PHE A 53 -9.94 -8.18 2.92
CA PHE A 53 -11.34 -8.32 2.53
C PHE A 53 -11.67 -9.75 2.08
N ASP A 54 -10.81 -10.35 1.25
CA ASP A 54 -10.93 -11.74 0.84
C ASP A 54 -10.94 -12.66 2.07
N GLU A 55 -10.00 -12.49 3.00
CA GLU A 55 -9.91 -13.30 4.21
C GLU A 55 -11.14 -13.15 5.13
N THR A 56 -11.71 -11.94 5.23
CA THR A 56 -12.83 -11.66 6.14
C THR A 56 -14.19 -11.99 5.55
N VAL A 57 -14.37 -11.82 4.24
CA VAL A 57 -15.66 -11.98 3.56
C VAL A 57 -15.78 -13.32 2.83
N MET A 58 -14.68 -13.88 2.31
CA MET A 58 -14.68 -15.15 1.59
C MET A 58 -14.30 -16.36 2.46
N LYS A 59 -14.08 -16.19 3.78
CA LYS A 59 -14.00 -17.31 4.73
C LYS A 59 -15.30 -18.13 4.68
N ARG A 60 -15.25 -19.24 3.94
CA ARG A 60 -16.19 -20.35 3.99
C ARG A 60 -15.88 -21.24 5.18
#